data_AF-A5ADZ9-F1
#
_entry.id   AF-A5ADZ9-F1
#
_cell.length_a   1.000
_cell.length_b   1.000
_cell.length_c   1.000
_cell.angle_alpha   90.00
_cell.angle_beta   90.00
_cell.angle_gamma   90.00
#
_symmetry.space_group_name_H-M   'P 1'
#
loop_
_entity.id
_entity.type
_entity.pdbx_description
1 polymer ?
#
loop_
_entity_poly.entity_id
_entity_poly.type
_entity_poly.pdbx_seq_one_letter_code
_entity_poly.pdbx_strand_id
1 'polypeptide(L)'
;MARTRGAKSSSPSNRKKSLRKEPVPDSAPEPSQPSRPIPSPVKPAPPKPLARRYLTRSGGQPLQKRPRVESSEPIDLTEQSPEPSPIPTPMPSPVSSPIPMPVPSPVPSPAPQAKA
;
A
#
# COMPACT_ATOMS: atom_id res chain seq x y z
N MET A 1 -25.89 40.80 -9.79
CA MET A 1 -24.84 40.54 -10.82
C MET A 1 -24.89 39.09 -11.24
N ALA A 2 -24.94 38.83 -12.55
CA ALA A 2 -24.83 37.49 -13.13
C ALA A 2 -23.36 37.13 -13.38
N ARG A 3 -22.94 35.90 -13.04
CA ARG A 3 -21.73 35.28 -13.58
C ARG A 3 -22.03 33.83 -13.96
N THR A 4 -21.73 33.53 -15.22
CA THR A 4 -22.19 32.39 -16.01
C THR A 4 -21.48 31.09 -15.64
N ARG A 5 -22.23 29.97 -15.63
CA ARG A 5 -21.71 28.59 -15.51
C ARG A 5 -20.69 28.31 -16.62
N GLY A 6 -19.58 27.67 -16.24
CA GLY A 6 -18.52 27.25 -17.16
C GLY A 6 -19.07 26.55 -18.39
N ALA A 7 -18.66 27.04 -19.56
CA ALA A 7 -19.05 26.52 -20.85
C ALA A 7 -18.52 25.09 -21.04
N LYS A 8 -19.40 24.15 -21.37
CA LYS A 8 -18.97 22.89 -22.00
C LYS A 8 -18.69 23.19 -23.48
N SER A 9 -17.42 23.33 -23.83
CA SER A 9 -16.95 23.13 -25.20
C SER A 9 -16.09 21.85 -25.14
N SER A 10 -16.10 20.95 -26.11
CA SER A 10 -16.08 21.16 -27.55
C SER A 10 -16.61 19.88 -28.21
N SER A 11 -17.54 20.02 -29.15
CA SER A 11 -17.99 18.91 -30.00
C SER A 11 -16.93 18.63 -31.07
N PRO A 12 -16.39 17.41 -31.21
CA PRO A 12 -15.60 17.07 -32.39
C PRO A 12 -16.53 16.96 -33.61
N SER A 13 -16.66 18.06 -34.35
CA SER A 13 -17.49 18.17 -35.55
C SER A 13 -16.81 17.53 -36.77
N ASN A 14 -17.38 16.40 -37.19
CA ASN A 14 -17.70 15.94 -38.54
C ASN A 14 -17.04 16.64 -39.77
N ARG A 15 -16.22 15.89 -40.53
CA ARG A 15 -16.38 15.85 -42.01
C ARG A 15 -15.61 14.67 -42.63
N LYS A 16 -16.31 13.76 -43.31
CA LYS A 16 -15.70 12.85 -44.28
C LYS A 16 -14.93 13.68 -45.32
N LYS A 17 -13.62 13.47 -45.42
CA LYS A 17 -12.83 13.90 -46.58
C LYS A 17 -13.29 13.11 -47.80
N SER A 18 -13.89 13.82 -48.76
CA SER A 18 -14.40 13.28 -50.02
C SER A 18 -13.27 12.65 -50.83
N LEU A 19 -13.55 11.48 -51.40
CA LEU A 19 -12.74 10.83 -52.42
C LEU A 19 -12.82 11.66 -53.70
N ARG A 20 -11.90 12.60 -53.90
CA ARG A 20 -11.58 13.14 -55.22
C ARG A 20 -10.07 13.30 -55.34
N LYS A 21 -9.48 12.49 -56.23
CA LYS A 21 -8.14 12.71 -56.76
C LYS A 21 -8.26 12.61 -58.28
N GLU A 22 -8.28 13.77 -58.91
CA GLU A 22 -7.87 13.94 -60.30
C GLU A 22 -6.34 13.73 -60.34
N PRO A 23 -5.80 12.89 -61.24
CA PRO A 23 -4.37 12.74 -61.38
C PRO A 23 -3.79 13.90 -62.22
N VAL A 24 -2.90 14.68 -61.61
CA VAL A 24 -1.99 15.59 -62.33
C VAL A 24 -0.79 14.75 -62.81
N PRO A 25 -0.43 14.77 -64.10
CA PRO A 25 0.72 14.02 -64.58
C PRO A 25 2.02 14.81 -64.38
N ASP A 26 3.09 14.04 -64.22
CA ASP A 26 4.51 14.38 -64.29
C ASP A 26 5.20 14.85 -63.01
N SER A 27 5.89 13.88 -62.39
CA SER A 27 7.15 14.12 -61.71
C SER A 27 8.12 13.00 -62.08
N ALA A 28 9.20 13.37 -62.77
CA ALA A 28 10.26 12.49 -63.23
C ALA A 28 10.95 11.77 -62.05
N PRO A 29 11.58 10.59 -62.28
CA PRO A 29 12.15 9.80 -61.19
C PRO A 29 13.38 10.50 -60.56
N GLU A 30 13.23 10.89 -59.31
CA GLU A 30 14.31 11.37 -58.43
C GLU A 30 15.38 10.27 -58.23
N PRO A 31 16.68 10.59 -58.25
CA PRO A 31 17.73 9.58 -58.07
C PRO A 31 17.62 8.92 -56.67
N SER A 32 17.49 7.60 -56.67
CA SER A 32 17.41 6.72 -55.51
C SER A 32 18.52 7.03 -54.49
N GLN A 33 18.20 7.75 -53.42
CA GLN A 33 19.09 7.90 -52.27
C GLN A 33 19.39 6.52 -51.65
N PRO A 34 20.62 6.28 -51.15
CA PRO A 34 20.95 5.01 -50.51
C PRO A 34 20.04 4.82 -49.28
N SER A 35 19.33 3.71 -49.27
CA SER A 35 18.42 3.29 -48.19
C SER A 35 19.11 3.44 -46.83
N ARG A 36 18.56 4.33 -45.97
CA ARG A 36 19.00 4.43 -44.58
C ARG A 36 18.87 3.05 -43.93
N PRO A 37 19.89 2.57 -43.19
CA PRO A 37 19.78 1.32 -42.44
C PRO A 37 18.57 1.38 -41.52
N ILE A 38 17.64 0.44 -41.67
CA ILE A 38 16.49 0.30 -40.78
C ILE A 38 17.07 -0.09 -39.40
N PRO A 39 16.78 0.66 -38.32
CA PRO A 39 17.26 0.27 -37.00
C PRO A 39 16.70 -1.12 -36.67
N SER A 40 17.58 -2.01 -36.19
CA SER A 40 17.20 -3.38 -35.84
C SER A 40 16.04 -3.35 -34.83
N PRO A 41 15.03 -4.24 -34.95
CA PRO A 41 13.92 -4.30 -34.01
C PRO A 41 14.43 -4.55 -32.59
N VAL A 42 14.36 -3.53 -31.74
CA VAL A 42 14.77 -3.64 -30.34
C VAL A 42 13.59 -4.21 -29.56
N LYS A 43 13.80 -5.31 -28.84
CA LYS A 43 12.75 -5.87 -27.98
C LYS A 43 12.45 -4.86 -26.85
N PRO A 44 11.16 -4.64 -26.51
CA PRO A 44 10.80 -3.76 -25.41
C PRO A 44 11.35 -4.32 -24.09
N ALA A 45 11.68 -3.41 -23.17
CA ALA A 45 12.16 -3.78 -21.85
C ALA A 45 11.13 -4.66 -21.10
N PRO A 46 11.58 -5.67 -20.34
CA PRO A 46 10.67 -6.50 -19.54
C PRO A 46 9.82 -5.64 -18.58
N PRO A 47 8.53 -5.96 -18.39
CA PRO A 47 7.69 -5.23 -17.46
C PRO A 47 8.17 -5.41 -16.02
N LYS A 48 7.92 -4.38 -15.19
CA LYS A 48 8.29 -4.41 -13.77
C LYS A 48 7.59 -5.56 -13.05
N PRO A 49 8.27 -6.26 -12.11
CA PRO A 49 7.63 -7.29 -11.31
C PRO A 49 6.51 -6.67 -10.47
N LEU A 50 5.43 -7.43 -10.30
CA LEU A 50 4.31 -7.01 -9.47
C LEU A 50 4.77 -6.74 -8.04
N ALA A 51 4.29 -5.66 -7.45
CA ALA A 51 4.54 -5.35 -6.05
C ALA A 51 4.06 -6.54 -5.19
N ARG A 52 4.98 -7.13 -4.41
CA ARG A 52 4.67 -8.26 -3.52
C ARG A 52 3.65 -7.79 -2.48
N ARG A 53 2.38 -8.16 -2.68
CA ARG A 53 1.31 -7.94 -1.71
C ARG A 53 1.34 -9.08 -0.70
N TYR A 54 1.95 -8.85 0.46
CA TYR A 54 1.92 -9.81 1.55
C TYR A 54 0.50 -9.97 2.08
N LEU A 55 0.14 -11.19 2.48
CA LEU A 55 -1.14 -11.49 3.12
C LEU A 55 -1.12 -10.91 4.54
N THR A 56 -1.52 -9.65 4.69
CA THR A 56 -1.79 -9.06 6.00
C THR A 56 -3.08 -9.64 6.57
N ARG A 57 -3.23 -9.69 7.89
CA ARG A 57 -4.42 -10.23 8.57
C ARG A 57 -5.76 -9.64 8.10
N SER A 58 -5.76 -8.45 7.51
CA SER A 58 -6.94 -7.80 6.90
C SER A 58 -7.06 -7.97 5.38
N GLY A 59 -6.15 -8.69 4.70
CA GLY A 59 -6.30 -9.18 3.33
C GLY A 59 -6.63 -8.17 2.23
N GLY A 60 -6.45 -6.86 2.44
CA GLY A 60 -6.93 -5.84 1.51
C GLY A 60 -8.44 -5.58 1.59
N GLN A 61 -9.07 -5.86 2.74
CA GLN A 61 -10.43 -5.39 2.99
C GLN A 61 -10.44 -3.86 2.85
N PRO A 62 -11.30 -3.31 1.98
CA PRO A 62 -11.49 -1.87 1.88
C PRO A 62 -11.92 -1.36 3.26
N LEU A 63 -11.37 -0.21 3.65
CA LEU A 63 -11.70 0.42 4.92
C LEU A 63 -13.21 0.65 4.97
N GLN A 64 -13.92 -0.21 5.70
CA GLN A 64 -15.37 -0.11 5.85
C GLN A 64 -15.68 1.14 6.65
N LYS A 65 -16.08 2.21 5.96
CA LYS A 65 -16.54 3.44 6.60
C LYS A 65 -17.79 3.07 7.38
N ARG A 66 -17.75 3.27 8.70
CA ARG A 66 -18.95 3.13 9.52
C ARG A 66 -19.99 4.17 9.03
N PRO A 67 -21.29 3.81 8.99
CA PRO A 67 -22.35 4.76 8.71
C PRO A 67 -22.15 6.00 9.57
N ARG A 68 -22.34 7.19 8.99
CA ARG A 68 -22.30 8.42 9.76
C ARG A 68 -23.44 8.32 10.77
N VAL A 69 -23.09 8.34 12.05
CA VAL A 69 -24.04 8.43 13.15
C VAL A 69 -24.80 9.74 12.95
N GLU A 70 -26.05 9.64 12.48
CA GLU A 70 -27.04 10.70 12.56
C GLU A 70 -27.52 10.70 14.01
N SER A 71 -26.67 11.14 14.93
CA SER A 71 -27.08 11.38 16.31
C SER A 71 -28.10 12.51 16.27
N SER A 72 -29.35 12.16 16.53
CA SER A 72 -30.46 13.08 16.75
C SER A 72 -30.10 14.10 17.82
N GLU A 73 -30.56 15.33 17.59
CA GLU A 73 -30.44 16.50 18.46
C GLU A 73 -29.01 16.99 18.77
N PRO A 74 -28.78 18.32 18.75
CA PRO A 74 -27.53 18.88 19.22
C PRO A 74 -27.35 18.54 20.70
N ILE A 75 -26.16 18.08 21.08
CA ILE A 75 -25.81 17.75 22.47
C ILE A 75 -26.18 18.95 23.35
N ASP A 76 -27.13 18.75 24.26
CA ASP A 76 -27.46 19.75 25.26
C ASP A 76 -26.32 19.81 26.27
N LEU A 77 -25.60 20.93 26.26
CA LEU A 77 -24.48 21.17 27.17
C LEU A 77 -24.93 21.36 28.62
N THR A 78 -26.24 21.40 28.88
CA THR A 78 -26.81 21.44 30.23
C THR A 78 -27.00 20.05 30.83
N GLU A 79 -27.06 19.00 30.00
CA GLU A 79 -27.01 17.62 30.48
C GLU A 79 -25.56 17.31 30.89
N GLN A 80 -25.33 17.14 32.19
CA GLN A 80 -24.02 16.78 32.69
C GLN A 80 -23.56 15.46 32.07
N SER A 81 -22.32 15.48 31.55
CA SER A 81 -21.62 14.27 31.10
C SER A 81 -21.72 13.20 32.19
N PRO A 82 -22.07 11.94 31.86
CA PRO A 82 -22.04 10.87 32.83
C PRO A 82 -20.68 10.81 33.50
N GLU A 83 -20.66 10.68 34.84
CA GLU A 83 -19.42 10.56 35.60
C GLU A 83 -18.59 9.41 35.02
N PRO A 84 -17.26 9.61 34.86
CA PRO A 84 -16.39 8.56 34.33
C PRO A 84 -16.49 7.33 35.21
N SER A 85 -16.74 6.18 34.59
CA SER A 85 -16.82 4.90 35.29
C SER A 85 -15.51 4.62 36.06
N PRO A 86 -15.58 3.94 37.22
CA PRO A 86 -14.40 3.63 38.01
C PRO A 86 -13.40 2.83 37.17
N ILE A 87 -12.15 3.30 37.13
CA ILE A 87 -11.05 2.64 36.42
C ILE A 87 -10.77 1.30 37.14
N PRO A 88 -10.71 0.17 36.41
CA PRO A 88 -10.36 -1.10 37.03
C PRO A 88 -8.95 -1.03 37.59
N THR A 89 -8.81 -1.31 38.89
CA THR A 89 -7.50 -1.38 39.56
C THR A 89 -6.65 -2.52 38.97
N PRO A 90 -5.35 -2.31 38.73
CA PRO A 90 -4.48 -3.36 38.23
C PRO A 90 -4.44 -4.52 39.24
N MET A 91 -4.70 -5.74 38.76
CA MET A 91 -4.51 -6.94 39.59
C MET A 91 -3.02 -7.10 39.94
N PRO A 92 -2.70 -7.45 41.19
CA PRO A 92 -1.33 -7.77 41.55
C PRO A 92 -0.83 -8.96 40.72
N SER A 93 0.29 -8.75 40.02
CA SER A 93 0.99 -9.82 39.29
C SER A 93 1.51 -10.87 40.28
N PRO A 94 1.45 -12.17 39.97
CA PRO A 94 2.10 -13.17 40.79
C PRO A 94 3.60 -12.87 40.88
N VAL A 95 4.11 -12.77 42.10
CA VAL A 95 5.54 -12.62 42.38
C VAL A 95 6.23 -13.91 41.96
N SER A 96 7.24 -13.84 41.08
CA SER A 96 8.03 -15.00 40.72
C SER A 96 8.77 -15.51 41.96
N SER A 97 8.43 -16.71 42.42
CA SER A 97 9.15 -17.39 43.49
C SER A 97 10.62 -17.61 43.10
N PRO A 98 11.57 -17.47 44.04
CA PRO A 98 12.98 -17.72 43.77
C PRO A 98 13.19 -19.19 43.39
N ILE A 99 13.92 -19.41 42.30
CA ILE A 99 14.34 -20.75 41.87
C ILE A 99 15.37 -21.27 42.88
N PRO A 100 15.20 -22.47 43.46
CA PRO A 100 16.19 -23.02 44.38
C PRO A 100 17.52 -23.24 43.64
N MET A 101 18.60 -22.69 44.19
CA MET A 101 19.93 -22.90 43.65
C MET A 101 20.38 -24.36 43.88
N PRO A 102 21.13 -24.97 42.94
CA PRO A 102 21.68 -26.30 43.15
C PRO A 102 22.70 -26.27 44.30
N VAL A 103 22.51 -27.16 45.27
CA VAL A 103 23.45 -27.35 46.39
C VAL A 103 24.69 -28.08 45.85
N PRO A 104 25.91 -27.59 46.10
CA PRO A 104 27.12 -28.27 45.66
C PRO A 104 27.24 -29.65 46.31
N SER A 105 27.54 -30.67 45.50
CA SER A 105 27.78 -32.03 45.97
C SER A 105 29.08 -32.12 46.79
N PRO A 106 29.13 -32.99 47.82
CA PRO A 106 30.33 -33.17 48.61
C PRO A 106 31.47 -33.74 47.75
N VAL A 107 32.63 -33.07 47.81
CA VAL A 107 33.86 -33.51 47.14
C VAL A 107 34.40 -34.75 47.88
N PRO A 108 34.79 -35.84 47.18
CA PRO A 108 35.33 -37.02 47.83
C PRO A 108 36.68 -36.70 48.50
N SER A 109 36.80 -37.11 49.77
CA SER A 109 38.00 -36.93 50.58
C SER A 109 39.13 -37.86 50.09
N PRO A 110 40.41 -37.42 50.06
CA PRO A 110 41.52 -38.27 49.64
C PRO A 110 41.75 -39.43 50.62
N ALA A 111 41.95 -40.62 50.07
CA ALA A 111 42.19 -41.84 50.85
C ALA A 111 43.55 -41.80 51.58
N PRO A 112 43.64 -42.25 52.85
CA PRO A 112 44.90 -42.30 53.56
C PRO A 112 45.79 -43.40 52.95
N GLN A 113 46.94 -43.00 52.41
CA GLN A 113 47.99 -43.94 52.02
C GLN A 113 48.68 -44.45 53.29
N ALA A 114 48.48 -45.73 53.61
CA ALA A 114 49.32 -46.43 54.57
C ALA A 114 50.69 -46.71 53.94
N LYS A 115 51.74 -46.09 54.48
CA LYS A 115 53.12 -46.49 54.22
C LYS A 115 53.37 -47.85 54.87
N ALA A 116 53.91 -48.79 54.11
CA ALA A 116 54.68 -49.93 54.59
C ALA A 116 56.14 -49.73 54.19
#